data_AF-A0A1I2NRN7-F1
#
_entry.id   AF-A0A1I2NRN7-F1
#
_cell.length_a   1.000
_cell.length_b   1.000
_cell.length_c   1.000
_cell.angle_alpha   90.00
_cell.angle_beta   90.00
_cell.angle_gamma   90.00
#
_symmetry.space_group_name_H-M   'P 1'
#
loop_
_entity.id
_entity.type
_entity.pdbx_description
1 polymer ?
#
loop_
_entity_poly.entity_id
_entity_poly.type
_entity_poly.pdbx_seq_one_letter_code
_entity_poly.pdbx_strand_id
1 'polypeptide(L)'
;MFAGSVSLLNPHAIMDTVGVIGASSLQYAGAEKMGFTVACILVSFVWFVFLAVAGRVLKEMKPGFIPVLNKLSAFFIWASAVYMTVLLLE
;
A
#
# COMPACT_ATOMS: atom_id res chain seq x y z
N MET A 1 -6.43 -1.05 19.62
CA MET A 1 -5.04 -1.48 19.87
C MET A 1 -4.67 -2.82 19.22
N PHE A 2 -5.61 -3.68 18.80
CA PHE A 2 -5.31 -4.98 18.16
C PHE A 2 -5.22 -4.96 16.62
N ALA A 3 -5.81 -3.97 15.95
CA ALA A 3 -5.76 -3.87 14.48
C ALA A 3 -4.34 -3.56 13.96
N GLY A 4 -3.55 -2.79 14.72
CA GLY A 4 -2.19 -2.42 14.33
C GLY A 4 -1.22 -3.60 14.35
N SER A 5 -1.31 -4.49 15.34
CA SER A 5 -0.46 -5.68 15.44
C SER A 5 -0.82 -6.74 14.41
N VAL A 6 -2.10 -6.98 14.12
CA VAL A 6 -2.53 -7.95 13.08
C VAL A 6 -2.25 -7.42 11.65
N SER A 7 -2.31 -6.10 11.43
CA SER A 7 -1.93 -5.50 10.15
C SER A 7 -0.40 -5.39 9.98
N LEU A 8 0.36 -5.15 11.06
CA LEU A 8 1.83 -5.19 11.06
C LEU A 8 2.38 -6.61 10.92
N LEU A 9 1.72 -7.63 11.48
CA LEU A 9 2.09 -9.04 11.32
C LEU A 9 1.52 -9.68 10.05
N ASN A 10 0.87 -8.92 9.16
CA ASN A 10 0.52 -9.44 7.86
C ASN A 10 1.80 -9.51 7.02
N PRO A 11 2.31 -10.71 6.64
CA PRO A 11 3.55 -10.84 5.89
C PRO A 11 3.51 -10.03 4.58
N HIS A 12 2.32 -9.81 4.01
CA HIS A 12 2.12 -8.97 2.83
C HIS A 12 2.38 -7.47 3.08
N ALA A 13 2.03 -6.95 4.28
CA ALA A 13 2.25 -5.55 4.63
C ALA A 13 3.72 -5.27 5.01
N ILE A 14 4.39 -6.25 5.61
CA ILE A 14 5.84 -6.22 5.86
C ILE A 14 6.59 -6.28 4.53
N MET A 15 6.14 -7.08 3.56
CA MET A 15 6.80 -7.22 2.27
C MET A 15 6.80 -5.91 1.46
N ASP A 16 5.72 -5.14 1.44
CA ASP A 16 5.69 -3.83 0.77
C ASP A 16 6.57 -2.79 1.49
N THR A 17 6.62 -2.81 2.81
CA THR A 17 7.36 -1.80 3.60
C THR A 17 8.85 -2.11 3.76
N VAL A 18 9.22 -3.37 3.99
CA VAL A 18 10.62 -3.78 4.17
C VAL A 18 11.22 -4.29 2.86
N GLY A 19 10.44 -4.98 2.03
CA GLY A 19 10.89 -5.49 0.73
C GLY A 19 10.99 -4.40 -0.33
N VAL A 20 9.92 -3.62 -0.57
CA VAL A 20 9.95 -2.59 -1.63
C VAL A 20 10.64 -1.31 -1.16
N ILE A 21 10.20 -0.71 -0.05
CA ILE A 21 10.80 0.54 0.46
C ILE A 21 12.20 0.28 1.04
N GLY A 22 12.39 -0.82 1.78
CA GLY A 22 13.68 -1.18 2.37
C GLY A 22 14.75 -1.54 1.33
N ALA A 23 14.42 -2.32 0.28
CA ALA A 23 15.37 -2.59 -0.80
C ALA A 23 15.68 -1.32 -1.62
N SER A 24 14.69 -0.45 -1.85
CA SER A 24 14.92 0.85 -2.53
C SER A 24 15.85 1.76 -1.72
N SER A 25 15.88 1.64 -0.39
CA SER A 25 16.78 2.40 0.48
C SER A 25 18.26 1.96 0.43
N LEU A 26 18.56 0.79 -0.13
CA LEU A 26 19.93 0.28 -0.28
C LEU A 26 20.70 0.98 -1.42
N GLN A 27 19.99 1.61 -2.37
CA GLN A 27 20.62 2.41 -3.44
C GLN A 27 21.15 3.76 -2.95
N TYR A 28 20.74 4.22 -1.75
CA TYR A 28 21.10 5.54 -1.23
C TYR A 28 21.99 5.41 0.02
N ALA A 29 23.18 6.01 0.00
CA ALA A 29 24.12 6.02 1.13
C ALA A 29 24.34 7.44 1.65
N GLY A 30 24.47 7.60 2.98
CA GLY A 30 24.77 8.89 3.61
C GLY A 30 23.55 9.83 3.72
N ALA A 31 23.73 11.11 3.40
CA ALA A 31 22.72 12.17 3.58
C ALA A 31 21.47 11.99 2.70
N GLU A 32 21.61 11.38 1.53
CA GLU A 32 20.51 11.11 0.60
C GLU A 32 19.51 10.09 1.18
N LYS A 33 19.99 9.17 2.02
CA LYS A 33 19.15 8.20 2.73
C LYS A 33 18.22 8.88 3.75
N MET A 34 18.67 9.97 4.38
CA MET A 34 17.82 10.75 5.27
C MET A 34 16.75 11.53 4.51
N GLY A 35 17.11 12.10 3.34
CA GLY A 35 16.14 12.71 2.43
C GLY A 35 15.05 11.73 1.98
N PHE A 36 15.45 10.52 1.57
CA PHE A 36 14.53 9.44 1.22
C PHE A 36 13.62 9.04 2.39
N THR A 37 14.17 8.92 3.60
CA THR A 37 13.40 8.57 4.80
C THR A 37 12.33 9.62 5.11
N VAL A 38 12.70 10.90 5.10
CA VAL A 38 11.74 12.00 5.35
C VAL A 38 10.69 12.06 4.25
N ALA A 39 11.07 11.89 2.98
CA ALA A 39 10.13 11.84 1.87
C ALA A 39 9.14 10.66 2.01
N CYS A 40 9.63 9.45 2.35
CA CYS A 40 8.79 8.29 2.61
C CYS A 40 7.78 8.55 3.74
N ILE A 41 8.21 9.17 4.85
CA ILE A 41 7.32 9.51 5.96
C ILE A 41 6.25 10.51 5.51
N LEU A 42 6.63 11.59 4.84
CA LEU A 42 5.70 12.64 4.40
C LEU A 42 4.69 12.10 3.39
N VAL A 43 5.13 11.37 2.37
CA VAL A 43 4.26 10.77 1.35
C VAL A 43 3.29 9.77 1.99
N SER A 44 3.77 8.95 2.92
CA SER A 44 2.91 8.03 3.68
C SER A 44 1.85 8.77 4.49
N PHE A 45 2.22 9.88 5.12
CA PHE A 45 1.29 10.72 5.87
C PHE A 45 0.21 11.33 4.97
N VAL A 46 0.60 11.87 3.82
CA VAL A 46 -0.32 12.41 2.80
C VAL A 46 -1.29 11.32 2.34
N TRP A 47 -0.79 10.12 2.06
CA TRP A 47 -1.62 9.00 1.65
C TRP A 47 -2.59 8.56 2.73
N PHE A 48 -2.17 8.55 4.00
CA PHE A 48 -3.03 8.19 5.12
C PHE A 48 -4.16 9.19 5.31
N VAL A 49 -3.88 10.49 5.17
CA VAL A 49 -4.89 11.55 5.18
C VAL A 49 -5.86 11.37 4.01
N PHE A 50 -5.34 11.07 2.82
CA PHE A 50 -6.18 10.78 1.65
C PHE A 50 -7.12 9.59 1.88
N LEU A 51 -6.62 8.48 2.44
CA LEU A 51 -7.44 7.32 2.79
C LEU A 51 -8.50 7.64 3.87
N ALA A 52 -8.15 8.45 4.87
CA ALA A 52 -9.10 8.88 5.89
C ALA A 52 -10.25 9.72 5.31
N VAL A 53 -9.94 10.62 4.36
CA VAL A 53 -10.94 11.41 3.64
C VAL A 53 -11.76 10.52 2.71
N ALA A 54 -11.13 9.68 1.90
CA ALA A 54 -11.81 8.75 1.00
C ALA A 54 -12.75 7.80 1.76
N GLY A 55 -12.30 7.25 2.89
CA GLY A 55 -13.12 6.41 3.77
C GLY A 55 -14.32 7.15 4.35
N ARG A 56 -14.19 8.45 4.65
CA ARG A 56 -15.31 9.30 5.09
C ARG A 56 -16.32 9.55 3.97
N VAL A 57 -15.85 9.82 2.75
CA VAL A 57 -16.71 9.97 1.56
C VAL A 57 -17.45 8.66 1.27
N LEU A 58 -16.76 7.53 1.34
CA LEU A 58 -17.35 6.20 1.21
C LEU A 58 -18.39 5.90 2.30
N LYS A 59 -18.15 6.44 3.51
CA LYS A 59 -19.09 6.67 4.62
C LYS A 59 -20.50 7.04 4.17
N GLU A 60 -20.54 8.12 3.40
CA GLU A 60 -21.75 8.85 3.03
C GLU A 60 -22.33 8.37 1.69
N MET A 61 -21.64 7.45 0.99
CA MET A 61 -22.10 6.86 -0.25
C MET A 61 -23.11 5.74 -0.03
N LYS A 62 -23.95 5.51 -1.06
CA LYS A 62 -25.04 4.52 -1.03
C LYS A 62 -24.51 3.11 -0.66
N PRO A 63 -25.30 2.30 0.08
CA PRO A 63 -24.89 0.97 0.56
C PRO A 63 -24.52 -0.03 -0.56
N GLY A 64 -24.87 0.24 -1.82
CA GLY A 64 -24.49 -0.56 -2.98
C GLY A 64 -23.09 -0.28 -3.56
N PHE A 65 -22.33 0.68 -3.04
CA PHE A 65 -21.03 1.09 -3.62
C PHE A 65 -19.84 0.21 -3.15
N ILE A 66 -19.88 -0.26 -1.90
CA ILE A 66 -18.84 -1.13 -1.33
C ILE A 66 -18.67 -2.46 -2.12
N PRO A 67 -19.75 -3.16 -2.53
CA PRO A 67 -19.61 -4.37 -3.36
C PRO A 67 -19.00 -4.11 -4.74
N VAL A 68 -19.29 -2.97 -5.36
CA VAL A 68 -18.71 -2.57 -6.66
C VAL A 68 -17.21 -2.33 -6.51
N LEU A 69 -16.80 -1.62 -5.45
CA LEU A 69 -15.39 -1.44 -5.13
C LEU A 69 -14.68 -2.76 -4.86
N ASN A 70 -15.29 -3.68 -4.11
CA ASN A 70 -14.70 -4.99 -3.88
C ASN A 70 -14.50 -5.79 -5.17
N LYS A 71 -15.45 -5.70 -6.11
CA LYS A 71 -15.35 -6.38 -7.42
C LYS A 71 -14.26 -5.77 -8.29
N LEU A 72 -14.13 -4.45 -8.27
CA LEU A 72 -13.06 -3.73 -8.96
C LEU A 72 -11.69 -4.07 -8.35
N SER A 73 -11.56 -4.07 -7.02
CA SER A 73 -10.33 -4.46 -6.32
C SER A 73 -9.94 -5.90 -6.62
N ALA A 74 -10.90 -6.83 -6.64
CA ALA A 74 -10.64 -8.23 -7.00
C ALA A 74 -10.09 -8.35 -8.43
N PHE A 75 -10.62 -7.56 -9.37
CA PHE A 75 -10.10 -7.50 -10.73
C PHE A 75 -8.66 -6.98 -10.79
N PHE A 76 -8.35 -5.89 -10.08
CA PHE A 76 -6.99 -5.36 -10.01
C PHE A 76 -5.99 -6.37 -9.42
N ILE A 77 -6.38 -7.10 -8.36
CA ILE A 77 -5.53 -8.12 -7.73
C ILE A 77 -5.29 -9.30 -8.68
N TRP A 78 -6.31 -9.77 -9.39
CA TRP A 78 -6.14 -10.83 -10.39
C TRP A 78 -5.25 -10.38 -11.54
N ALA A 79 -5.43 -9.15 -12.01
CA ALA A 79 -4.60 -8.58 -13.07
C ALA A 79 -3.12 -8.47 -12.65
N SER A 80 -2.84 -7.98 -11.43
CA SER A 80 -1.47 -7.91 -10.93
C SER A 80 -0.86 -9.29 -10.71
N ALA A 81 -1.62 -10.26 -10.21
CA ALA A 81 -1.15 -11.64 -10.04
C ALA A 81 -0.78 -12.30 -11.38
N VAL A 82 -1.62 -12.13 -12.41
CA VAL A 82 -1.31 -12.62 -13.76
C VAL A 82 -0.08 -11.91 -14.31
N TYR A 83 0.01 -10.59 -14.17
CA TYR A 83 1.19 -9.82 -14.62
C TYR A 83 2.49 -10.30 -13.95
N MET A 84 2.49 -10.49 -12.62
CA MET A 84 3.67 -11.01 -11.92
C MET A 84 4.02 -12.44 -12.32
N THR A 85 3.02 -13.26 -12.62
CA THR A 85 3.24 -14.64 -13.08
C THR A 85 3.88 -14.67 -14.46
N VAL A 86 3.40 -13.83 -15.38
CA VAL A 86 3.99 -13.67 -16.72
C VAL A 86 5.42 -13.13 -16.62
N LEU A 87 5.65 -12.11 -15.79
CA LEU A 87 6.97 -11.53 -15.55
C LEU A 87 8.00 -12.52 -14.96
N LEU A 88 7.56 -13.54 -14.22
CA LEU A 88 8.43 -14.59 -13.66
C LEU A 88 8.67 -15.76 -14.64
N LEU A 89 7.84 -15.89 -15.68
CA LEU A 89 7.93 -16.94 -16.69
C LEU A 89 8.74 -16.52 -17.93
N GLU A 90 8.92 -15.21 -18.13
CA GLU A 90 9.90 -14.62 -19.07
C GLU A 90 11.26 -14.38 -18.39
#